data_AF-A0A522QVN2-F1
#
_entry.id   AF-A0A522QVN2-F1
#
_cell.length_a   1.000
_cell.length_b   1.000
_cell.length_c   1.000
_cell.angle_alpha   90.00
_cell.angle_beta   90.00
_cell.angle_gamma   90.00
#
_symmetry.space_group_name_H-M   'P 1'
#
loop_
_entity.id
_entity.type
_entity.pdbx_description
1 polymer ?
#
loop_
_entity_poly.entity_id
_entity_poly.type
_entity_poly.pdbx_seq_one_letter_code
_entity_poly.pdbx_strand_id
1 'polypeptide(L)'
;MAGAEQSAQAAVRGLQTLVADLPPDSPQRRLAGTNLPLADADIKLAEGLLQPALAEATAARARIEPIAVPTTDANTTRWKTNQLQISCNVAAQATLQLGRYAQAEAAARQWLAIAPNSVNSQTNPKPLVSRARCTLAEAIAMQGRNDEAQKVLQPAMAWYVQQQKAGATGTTFRYDYAYALYVSAISQPDDANGRKQRDTALAEAAAQIAGASAEAQKLADMRRVSDLIAKARSTTHA
;
A
#
# COMPACT_ATOMS: atom_id res chain seq x y z
N MET A 1 5.76 -6.52 -26.01
CA MET A 1 4.89 -7.31 -25.12
C MET A 1 5.44 -8.73 -24.87
N ALA A 2 6.04 -9.40 -25.87
CA ALA A 2 6.61 -10.75 -25.71
C ALA A 2 7.60 -10.95 -24.53
N GLY A 3 8.46 -9.97 -24.22
CA GLY A 3 9.44 -10.11 -23.12
C GLY A 3 8.84 -10.08 -21.70
N ALA A 4 7.71 -9.39 -21.50
CA ALA A 4 7.02 -9.33 -20.22
C ALA A 4 6.27 -10.65 -19.95
N GLU A 5 5.61 -11.20 -20.97
CA GLU A 5 4.94 -12.51 -20.89
C GLU A 5 5.94 -13.64 -20.64
N GLN A 6 7.09 -13.62 -21.32
CA GLN A 6 8.14 -14.63 -21.12
C GLN A 6 8.75 -14.58 -19.72
N SER A 7 8.90 -13.38 -19.16
CA SER A 7 9.36 -13.17 -17.78
C SER A 7 8.34 -13.64 -16.75
N ALA A 8 7.05 -13.36 -16.97
CA ALA A 8 5.97 -13.84 -16.12
C ALA A 8 5.88 -15.38 -16.13
N GLN A 9 6.00 -16.00 -17.30
CA GLN A 9 6.03 -17.47 -17.43
C GLN A 9 7.27 -18.10 -16.77
N ALA A 10 8.42 -17.43 -16.80
CA ALA A 10 9.60 -17.87 -16.07
C ALA A 10 9.39 -17.78 -14.55
N ALA A 11 8.76 -16.71 -14.05
CA ALA A 11 8.43 -16.54 -12.65
C ALA A 11 7.44 -17.60 -12.15
N VAL A 12 6.40 -17.90 -12.94
CA VAL A 12 5.43 -18.98 -12.64
C VAL A 12 6.13 -20.33 -12.54
N ARG A 13 7.00 -20.67 -13.49
CA ARG A 13 7.77 -21.92 -13.46
C ARG A 13 8.70 -21.97 -12.25
N GLY A 14 9.40 -20.89 -11.94
CA GLY A 14 10.27 -20.81 -10.76
C GLY A 14 9.51 -21.04 -9.45
N LEU A 15 8.29 -20.48 -9.34
CA LEU A 15 7.43 -20.68 -8.18
C LEU A 15 6.88 -22.11 -8.10
N GLN A 16 6.57 -22.74 -9.23
CA GLN A 16 6.15 -24.14 -9.27
C GLN A 16 7.27 -25.08 -8.84
N THR A 17 8.51 -24.85 -9.29
CA THR A 17 9.67 -25.62 -8.84
C THR A 17 9.89 -25.46 -7.33
N LEU A 18 9.82 -24.23 -6.82
CA LEU A 18 9.92 -23.96 -5.37
C LEU A 18 8.88 -24.74 -4.57
N VAL A 19 7.62 -24.83 -5.05
CA VAL A 19 6.56 -25.61 -4.39
C VAL A 19 6.88 -27.11 -4.40
N ALA A 20 7.45 -27.62 -5.50
CA ALA A 20 7.75 -29.05 -5.67
C ALA A 20 8.85 -29.52 -4.71
N ASP A 21 9.86 -28.68 -4.44
CA ASP A 21 11.01 -28.98 -3.58
C ASP A 21 10.68 -28.92 -2.08
N LEU A 22 9.52 -28.38 -1.70
CA LEU A 22 9.08 -28.25 -0.32
C LEU A 22 8.29 -29.50 0.14
N PRO A 23 8.41 -29.93 1.41
CA PRO A 23 7.67 -31.10 1.90
C PRO A 23 6.14 -30.94 1.71
N PRO A 24 5.41 -32.00 1.30
CA PRO A 24 3.99 -31.94 0.91
C PRO A 24 3.04 -31.27 1.89
N ASP A 25 3.32 -31.36 3.20
CA ASP A 25 2.48 -30.80 4.27
C ASP A 25 3.17 -29.65 5.04
N SER A 26 4.31 -29.19 4.53
CA SER A 26 5.04 -28.11 5.18
C SER A 26 4.25 -26.79 5.11
N PRO A 27 4.28 -25.97 6.19
CA PRO A 27 3.74 -24.61 6.15
C PRO A 27 4.31 -23.79 4.99
N GLN A 28 5.57 -24.01 4.64
CA GLN A 28 6.27 -23.41 3.51
C GLN A 28 5.60 -23.74 2.18
N ARG A 29 5.28 -25.01 1.90
CA ARG A 29 4.62 -25.41 0.65
C ARG A 29 3.23 -24.80 0.53
N ARG A 30 2.48 -24.77 1.64
CA ARG A 30 1.16 -24.13 1.70
C ARG A 30 1.24 -22.62 1.45
N LEU A 31 2.24 -21.95 2.02
CA LEU A 31 2.52 -20.53 1.78
C LEU A 31 3.01 -20.27 0.35
N ALA A 32 3.82 -21.15 -0.23
CA ALA A 32 4.28 -21.02 -1.61
C ALA A 32 3.11 -21.03 -2.60
N GLY A 33 2.08 -21.84 -2.32
CA GLY A 33 0.84 -21.89 -3.11
C GLY A 33 0.03 -20.59 -3.15
N THR A 34 0.31 -19.62 -2.28
CA THR A 34 -0.39 -18.32 -2.25
C THR A 34 0.39 -17.18 -2.90
N ASN A 35 1.66 -17.41 -3.29
CA ASN A 35 2.50 -16.38 -3.93
C ASN A 35 1.93 -15.92 -5.28
N LEU A 36 1.56 -16.85 -6.16
CA LEU A 36 1.01 -16.52 -7.49
C LEU A 36 -0.31 -15.77 -7.39
N PRO A 37 -1.32 -16.25 -6.62
CA PRO A 37 -2.55 -15.48 -6.42
C PRO A 37 -2.34 -14.07 -5.88
N LEU A 38 -1.38 -13.87 -4.96
CA LEU A 38 -1.10 -12.52 -4.43
C LEU A 38 -0.41 -11.61 -5.45
N ALA A 39 0.51 -12.14 -6.25
CA ALA A 39 1.14 -11.37 -7.33
C ALA A 39 0.10 -10.96 -8.39
N ASP A 40 -0.80 -11.87 -8.74
CA ASP A 40 -1.89 -11.62 -9.69
C ASP A 40 -2.88 -10.57 -9.15
N ALA A 41 -3.22 -10.62 -7.86
CA ALA A 41 -4.05 -9.62 -7.21
C ALA A 41 -3.41 -8.22 -7.25
N ASP A 42 -2.09 -8.11 -7.05
CA ASP A 42 -1.35 -6.85 -7.11
C ASP A 42 -1.29 -6.29 -8.55
N ILE A 43 -1.08 -7.15 -9.54
CA ILE A 43 -1.14 -6.77 -10.97
C ILE A 43 -2.52 -6.24 -11.31
N LYS A 44 -3.59 -6.96 -10.92
CA LYS A 44 -4.98 -6.53 -11.14
C LYS A 44 -5.27 -5.19 -10.48
N LEU A 45 -4.75 -4.96 -9.29
CA LEU A 45 -4.88 -3.66 -8.62
C LEU A 45 -4.22 -2.56 -9.46
N ALA A 46 -3.00 -2.78 -9.95
CA ALA A 46 -2.27 -1.82 -10.78
C ALA A 46 -2.97 -1.55 -12.14
N GLU A 47 -3.68 -2.54 -12.67
CA GLU A 47 -4.50 -2.43 -13.89
C GLU A 47 -5.89 -1.81 -13.65
N GLY A 48 -6.24 -1.51 -12.39
CA GLY A 48 -7.55 -0.96 -12.02
C GLY A 48 -8.68 -2.01 -12.00
N LEU A 49 -8.34 -3.30 -12.03
CA LEU A 49 -9.28 -4.41 -11.87
C LEU A 49 -9.58 -4.64 -10.37
N LEU A 50 -10.25 -3.67 -9.75
CA LEU A 50 -10.37 -3.57 -8.30
C LEU A 50 -11.17 -4.72 -7.65
N GLN A 51 -12.30 -5.13 -8.24
CA GLN A 51 -13.09 -6.24 -7.68
C GLN A 51 -12.35 -7.58 -7.78
N PRO A 52 -11.76 -7.96 -8.94
CA PRO A 52 -10.89 -9.13 -9.03
C PRO A 52 -9.72 -9.10 -8.04
N ALA A 53 -9.00 -7.97 -7.94
CA ALA A 53 -7.88 -7.82 -7.01
C ALA A 53 -8.32 -8.04 -5.55
N LEU A 54 -9.45 -7.44 -5.15
CA LEU A 54 -10.01 -7.62 -3.81
C LEU A 54 -10.39 -9.08 -3.53
N ALA A 55 -11.05 -9.74 -4.48
CA ALA A 55 -11.48 -11.13 -4.34
C ALA A 55 -10.27 -12.06 -4.14
N GLU A 56 -9.22 -11.88 -4.92
CA GLU A 56 -8.00 -12.71 -4.84
C GLU A 56 -7.19 -12.44 -3.58
N ALA A 57 -7.02 -11.18 -3.20
CA ALA A 57 -6.35 -10.83 -1.95
C ALA A 57 -7.09 -11.42 -0.73
N THR A 58 -8.43 -11.36 -0.73
CA THR A 58 -9.27 -11.93 0.34
C THR A 58 -9.17 -13.45 0.38
N ALA A 59 -9.24 -14.11 -0.78
CA ALA A 59 -9.12 -15.57 -0.88
C ALA A 59 -7.73 -16.06 -0.46
N ALA A 60 -6.67 -15.35 -0.86
CA ALA A 60 -5.31 -15.65 -0.44
C ALA A 60 -5.17 -15.49 1.09
N ARG A 61 -5.70 -14.41 1.67
CA ARG A 61 -5.66 -14.20 3.12
C ARG A 61 -6.34 -15.32 3.90
N ALA A 62 -7.54 -15.73 3.46
CA ALA A 62 -8.28 -16.86 4.06
C ALA A 62 -7.51 -18.19 3.99
N ARG A 63 -6.63 -18.37 3.00
CA ARG A 63 -5.73 -19.54 2.91
C ARG A 63 -4.51 -19.41 3.81
N ILE A 64 -3.98 -18.20 3.99
CA ILE A 64 -2.75 -17.93 4.75
C ILE A 64 -2.99 -17.94 6.27
N GLU A 65 -4.05 -17.27 6.73
CA GLU A 65 -4.39 -17.13 8.16
C GLU A 65 -4.34 -18.47 8.94
N PRO A 66 -4.98 -19.56 8.49
CA PRO A 66 -5.01 -20.82 9.24
C PRO A 66 -3.71 -21.64 9.16
N ILE A 67 -2.69 -21.21 8.42
CA ILE A 67 -1.42 -21.94 8.33
C ILE A 67 -0.67 -21.80 9.66
N ALA A 68 -0.62 -22.88 10.44
CA ALA A 68 0.19 -22.94 11.65
C ALA A 68 1.67 -22.98 11.27
N VAL A 69 2.46 -22.06 11.83
CA VAL A 69 3.92 -22.02 11.65
C VAL A 69 4.54 -22.22 13.03
N PRO A 70 5.47 -23.18 13.20
CA PRO A 70 6.22 -23.33 14.44
C PRO A 70 6.89 -22.02 14.86
N THR A 71 6.80 -21.64 16.13
CA THR A 71 7.39 -20.38 16.64
C THR A 71 8.92 -20.36 16.52
N THR A 72 9.55 -21.52 16.41
CA THR A 72 10.98 -21.69 16.15
C THR A 72 11.37 -21.42 14.71
N ASP A 73 10.41 -21.38 13.77
CA ASP A 73 10.64 -21.11 12.36
C ASP A 73 10.39 -19.62 12.04
N ALA A 74 11.39 -18.81 12.38
CA ALA A 74 11.35 -17.37 12.15
C ALA A 74 11.23 -16.99 10.66
N ASN A 75 11.80 -17.80 9.76
CA ASN A 75 11.78 -17.54 8.32
C ASN A 75 10.38 -17.73 7.75
N THR A 76 9.73 -18.85 8.06
CA THR A 76 8.37 -19.13 7.61
C THR A 76 7.37 -18.19 8.27
N THR A 77 7.60 -17.79 9.52
CA THR A 77 6.80 -16.77 10.21
C THR A 77 6.89 -15.44 9.46
N ARG A 78 8.11 -15.00 9.10
CA ARG A 78 8.33 -13.78 8.32
C ARG A 78 7.65 -13.85 6.95
N TRP A 79 7.74 -14.99 6.27
CA TRP A 79 7.08 -15.20 4.99
C TRP A 79 5.56 -15.09 5.11
N LYS A 80 4.95 -15.77 6.09
CA LYS A 80 3.52 -15.65 6.40
C LYS A 80 3.13 -14.19 6.64
N THR A 81 3.86 -13.48 7.48
CA THR A 81 3.63 -12.07 7.79
C THR A 81 3.70 -11.19 6.54
N ASN A 82 4.72 -11.37 5.69
CA ASN A 82 4.86 -10.62 4.45
C ASN A 82 3.65 -10.85 3.51
N GLN A 83 3.19 -12.09 3.35
CA GLN A 83 2.04 -12.39 2.51
C GLN A 83 0.74 -11.81 3.06
N LEU A 84 0.54 -11.85 4.39
CA LEU A 84 -0.59 -11.19 5.02
C LEU A 84 -0.54 -9.68 4.79
N GLN A 85 0.63 -9.04 4.92
CA GLN A 85 0.79 -7.60 4.64
C GLN A 85 0.45 -7.25 3.19
N ILE A 86 0.90 -8.05 2.21
CA ILE A 86 0.55 -7.86 0.79
C ILE A 86 -0.96 -7.97 0.61
N SER A 87 -1.58 -9.02 1.15
CA SER A 87 -3.03 -9.22 1.03
C SER A 87 -3.84 -8.06 1.63
N CYS A 88 -3.44 -7.54 2.80
CA CYS A 88 -4.10 -6.42 3.44
C CYS A 88 -3.89 -5.10 2.67
N ASN A 89 -2.70 -4.88 2.11
CA ASN A 89 -2.43 -3.72 1.26
C ASN A 89 -3.35 -3.73 0.03
N VAL A 90 -3.38 -4.84 -0.72
CA VAL A 90 -4.21 -4.96 -1.93
C VAL A 90 -5.69 -4.78 -1.58
N ALA A 91 -6.18 -5.45 -0.53
CA ALA A 91 -7.56 -5.31 -0.09
C ALA A 91 -7.91 -3.87 0.33
N ALA A 92 -7.04 -3.20 1.09
CA ALA A 92 -7.26 -1.82 1.53
C ALA A 92 -7.29 -0.84 0.35
N GLN A 93 -6.33 -0.95 -0.58
CA GLN A 93 -6.29 -0.11 -1.78
C GLN A 93 -7.48 -0.35 -2.70
N ALA A 94 -7.83 -1.61 -2.96
CA ALA A 94 -8.95 -1.96 -3.83
C ALA A 94 -10.29 -1.46 -3.26
N THR A 95 -10.54 -1.68 -1.96
CA THR A 95 -11.77 -1.20 -1.30
C THR A 95 -11.84 0.31 -1.25
N LEU A 96 -10.71 0.99 -1.03
CA LEU A 96 -10.63 2.45 -1.05
C LEU A 96 -10.99 3.02 -2.43
N GLN A 97 -10.41 2.46 -3.49
CA GLN A 97 -10.71 2.89 -4.87
C GLN A 97 -12.14 2.53 -5.31
N LEU A 98 -12.74 1.49 -4.72
CA LEU A 98 -14.16 1.14 -4.90
C LEU A 98 -15.12 2.03 -4.10
N GLY A 99 -14.62 2.99 -3.30
CA GLY A 99 -15.44 3.82 -2.42
C GLY A 99 -15.98 3.10 -1.18
N ARG A 100 -15.48 1.90 -0.88
CA ARG A 100 -15.89 1.07 0.27
C ARG A 100 -15.08 1.43 1.51
N TYR A 101 -15.16 2.67 1.96
CA TYR A 101 -14.23 3.24 2.95
C TYR A 101 -14.21 2.52 4.30
N ALA A 102 -15.35 2.02 4.80
CA ALA A 102 -15.38 1.24 6.04
C ALA A 102 -14.61 -0.09 5.92
N GLN A 103 -14.68 -0.75 4.75
CA GLN A 103 -13.90 -1.97 4.49
C GLN A 103 -12.41 -1.65 4.34
N ALA A 104 -12.08 -0.53 3.70
CA ALA A 104 -10.71 -0.05 3.57
C ALA A 104 -10.09 0.25 4.94
N GLU A 105 -10.84 0.90 5.84
CA GLU A 105 -10.41 1.14 7.23
C GLU A 105 -10.12 -0.18 7.95
N ALA A 106 -11.03 -1.15 7.88
CA ALA A 106 -10.85 -2.44 8.53
C ALA A 106 -9.59 -3.16 8.02
N ALA A 107 -9.38 -3.19 6.69
CA ALA A 107 -8.22 -3.81 6.07
C ALA A 107 -6.91 -3.09 6.44
N ALA A 108 -6.90 -1.76 6.47
CA ALA A 108 -5.72 -0.97 6.82
C ALA A 108 -5.37 -1.06 8.32
N ARG A 109 -6.37 -1.17 9.22
CA ARG A 109 -6.12 -1.46 10.65
C ARG A 109 -5.52 -2.85 10.84
N GLN A 110 -6.02 -3.86 10.12
CA GLN A 110 -5.42 -5.20 10.11
C GLN A 110 -3.99 -5.16 9.59
N TRP A 111 -3.72 -4.41 8.51
CA TRP A 111 -2.37 -4.23 8.00
C TRP A 111 -1.42 -3.67 9.06
N LEU A 112 -1.85 -2.63 9.79
CA LEU A 112 -1.06 -2.06 10.89
C LEU A 112 -0.87 -3.00 12.06
N ALA A 113 -1.85 -3.87 12.36
CA ALA A 113 -1.72 -4.89 13.40
C ALA A 113 -0.73 -6.01 13.02
N ILE A 114 -0.53 -6.25 11.72
CA ILE A 114 0.46 -7.20 11.18
C ILE A 114 1.86 -6.55 11.09
N ALA A 115 1.96 -5.21 11.20
CA ALA A 115 3.22 -4.49 11.04
C ALA A 115 4.30 -4.96 12.04
N PRO A 116 5.59 -4.91 11.66
CA PRO A 116 6.57 -5.81 12.25
C PRO A 116 6.94 -5.42 13.67
N ASN A 117 6.78 -6.36 14.61
CA ASN A 117 7.69 -6.43 15.75
C ASN A 117 9.10 -6.66 15.20
N SER A 118 9.92 -5.62 15.31
CA SER A 118 11.20 -5.39 14.65
C SER A 118 12.34 -6.21 15.27
N VAL A 119 12.20 -7.51 15.43
CA VAL A 119 13.25 -8.27 16.12
C VAL A 119 14.38 -8.68 15.16
N ASN A 120 14.16 -8.82 13.84
CA ASN A 120 15.21 -9.34 12.93
C ASN A 120 15.13 -8.93 11.43
N SER A 121 14.42 -7.88 11.02
CA SER A 121 14.37 -7.50 9.59
C SER A 121 15.46 -6.50 9.19
N GLN A 122 16.34 -6.88 8.24
CA GLN A 122 17.29 -5.98 7.55
C GLN A 122 16.60 -4.84 6.77
N THR A 123 15.27 -4.88 6.66
CA THR A 123 14.45 -3.88 5.98
C THR A 123 13.83 -2.96 7.02
N ASN A 124 14.02 -1.65 6.88
CA ASN A 124 13.37 -0.65 7.73
C ASN A 124 11.84 -0.78 7.59
N PRO A 125 11.08 -1.05 8.66
CA PRO A 125 9.62 -1.24 8.58
C PRO A 125 8.87 0.07 8.33
N LYS A 126 9.52 1.24 8.53
CA LYS A 126 8.88 2.55 8.48
C LYS A 126 8.16 2.87 7.17
N PRO A 127 8.68 2.57 5.96
CA PRO A 127 7.96 2.83 4.70
C PRO A 127 6.62 2.07 4.62
N LEU A 128 6.60 0.78 5.00
CA LEU A 128 5.38 -0.03 4.96
C LEU A 128 4.36 0.44 5.99
N VAL A 129 4.80 0.72 7.21
CA VAL A 129 3.94 1.27 8.26
C VAL A 129 3.37 2.64 7.86
N SER A 130 4.19 3.49 7.26
CA SER A 130 3.75 4.80 6.77
C SER A 130 2.68 4.68 5.68
N ARG A 131 2.84 3.76 4.71
CA ARG A 131 1.80 3.49 3.70
C ARG A 131 0.48 3.01 4.31
N ALA A 132 0.55 2.09 5.25
CA ALA A 132 -0.62 1.58 5.95
C ALA A 132 -1.35 2.69 6.71
N ARG A 133 -0.60 3.58 7.38
CA ARG A 133 -1.16 4.78 8.03
C ARG A 133 -1.79 5.75 7.03
N CYS A 134 -1.17 6.01 5.88
CA CYS A 134 -1.75 6.88 4.86
C CYS A 134 -3.07 6.30 4.32
N THR A 135 -3.10 5.01 4.04
CA THR A 135 -4.30 4.30 3.55
C THR A 135 -5.42 4.32 4.60
N LEU A 136 -5.07 4.07 5.86
CA LEU A 136 -6.02 4.15 6.97
C LEU A 136 -6.58 5.58 7.14
N ALA A 137 -5.70 6.58 7.11
CA ALA A 137 -6.10 7.97 7.25
C ALA A 137 -7.01 8.43 6.10
N GLU A 138 -6.73 8.03 4.85
CA GLU A 138 -7.64 8.32 3.73
C GLU A 138 -9.00 7.67 3.94
N ALA A 139 -9.05 6.37 4.27
CA ALA A 139 -10.31 5.68 4.52
C ALA A 139 -11.15 6.34 5.63
N ILE A 140 -10.50 6.85 6.69
CA ILE A 140 -11.15 7.58 7.79
C ILE A 140 -11.61 8.97 7.34
N ALA A 141 -10.78 9.72 6.60
CA ALA A 141 -11.12 11.04 6.08
C ALA A 141 -12.31 10.99 5.12
N MET A 142 -12.36 9.97 4.25
CA MET A 142 -13.48 9.75 3.32
C MET A 142 -14.80 9.37 4.02
N GLN A 143 -14.76 9.06 5.32
CA GLN A 143 -15.92 8.89 6.19
C GLN A 143 -16.25 10.16 7.01
N GLY A 144 -15.57 11.28 6.76
CA GLY A 144 -15.77 12.56 7.46
C GLY A 144 -15.09 12.67 8.83
N ARG A 145 -14.29 11.68 9.24
CA ARG A 145 -13.61 11.62 10.54
C ARG A 145 -12.23 12.31 10.50
N ASN A 146 -12.21 13.57 10.09
CA ASN A 146 -11.00 14.33 9.77
C ASN A 146 -9.97 14.38 10.92
N ASP A 147 -10.39 14.66 12.16
CA ASP A 147 -9.49 14.72 13.31
C ASP A 147 -8.76 13.39 13.58
N GLU A 148 -9.46 12.28 13.38
CA GLU A 148 -8.85 10.96 13.55
C GLU A 148 -7.91 10.63 12.40
N ALA A 149 -8.29 10.96 11.17
CA ALA A 149 -7.43 10.79 10.00
C ALA A 149 -6.09 11.53 10.19
N GLN A 150 -6.13 12.78 10.65
CA GLN A 150 -4.93 13.56 10.94
C GLN A 150 -4.05 12.90 12.02
N LYS A 151 -4.65 12.44 13.13
CA LYS A 151 -3.93 11.73 14.20
C LYS A 151 -3.24 10.47 13.70
N VAL A 152 -3.92 9.68 12.86
CA VAL A 152 -3.37 8.46 12.25
C VAL A 152 -2.23 8.79 11.29
N LEU A 153 -2.36 9.87 10.52
CA LEU A 153 -1.40 10.27 9.49
C LEU A 153 -0.11 10.87 10.07
N GLN A 154 -0.21 11.56 11.21
CA GLN A 154 0.89 12.35 11.81
C GLN A 154 2.24 11.60 11.89
N PRO A 155 2.32 10.33 12.35
CA PRO A 155 3.59 9.62 12.43
C PRO A 155 4.22 9.33 11.06
N ALA A 156 3.40 9.10 10.02
CA ALA A 156 3.87 8.88 8.66
C ALA A 156 4.44 10.18 8.08
N MET A 157 3.73 11.30 8.26
CA MET A 157 4.18 12.63 7.82
C MET A 157 5.51 13.04 8.46
N ALA A 158 5.64 12.85 9.78
CA ALA A 158 6.89 13.15 10.49
C ALA A 158 8.08 12.35 9.91
N TRP A 159 7.85 11.08 9.55
CA TRP A 159 8.87 10.25 8.91
C TRP A 159 9.24 10.76 7.51
N TYR A 160 8.25 11.04 6.64
CA TYR A 160 8.54 11.54 5.29
C TYR A 160 9.28 12.87 5.30
N VAL A 161 8.89 13.81 6.16
CA VAL A 161 9.58 15.10 6.33
C VAL A 161 11.04 14.89 6.76
N GLN A 162 11.29 13.97 7.70
CA GLN A 162 12.64 13.63 8.12
C GLN A 162 13.47 13.03 6.97
N GLN A 163 12.90 12.08 6.22
CA GLN A 163 13.60 11.45 5.10
C GLN A 163 13.89 12.44 3.97
N GLN A 164 12.96 13.35 3.67
CA GLN A 164 13.20 14.39 2.66
C GLN A 164 14.35 15.31 3.08
N LYS A 165 14.41 15.72 4.35
CA LYS A 165 15.54 16.50 4.89
C LYS A 165 16.87 15.74 4.83
N ALA A 166 16.82 14.42 4.92
CA ALA A 166 17.98 13.55 4.73
C ALA A 166 18.34 13.30 3.24
N GLY A 167 17.63 13.94 2.30
CA GLY A 167 17.92 13.87 0.87
C GLY A 167 17.19 12.75 0.11
N ALA A 168 16.16 12.13 0.71
CA ALA A 168 15.38 11.10 0.02
C ALA A 168 14.65 11.69 -1.20
N THR A 169 14.93 11.13 -2.37
CA THR A 169 14.41 11.61 -3.67
C THR A 169 14.00 10.48 -4.62
N GLY A 170 14.07 9.23 -4.19
CA GLY A 170 13.72 8.07 -5.01
C GLY A 170 12.24 8.08 -5.43
N THR A 171 11.94 7.45 -6.57
CA THR A 171 10.59 7.39 -7.15
C THR A 171 9.53 6.95 -6.15
N THR A 172 9.77 5.83 -5.46
CA THR A 172 8.85 5.29 -4.46
C THR A 172 8.64 6.24 -3.29
N PHE A 173 9.71 6.90 -2.82
CA PHE A 173 9.62 7.90 -1.76
C PHE A 173 8.73 9.08 -2.19
N ARG A 174 8.95 9.61 -3.39
CA ARG A 174 8.16 10.73 -3.94
C ARG A 174 6.69 10.38 -4.06
N TYR A 175 6.37 9.20 -4.60
CA TYR A 175 5.00 8.69 -4.67
C TYR A 175 4.35 8.63 -3.29
N ASP A 176 5.02 7.95 -2.35
CA ASP A 176 4.48 7.71 -1.02
C ASP A 176 4.28 9.02 -0.26
N TYR A 177 5.21 9.96 -0.41
CA TYR A 177 5.10 11.26 0.27
C TYR A 177 4.06 12.16 -0.39
N ALA A 178 3.96 12.18 -1.72
CA ALA A 178 2.90 12.89 -2.43
C ALA A 178 1.51 12.39 -1.98
N TYR A 179 1.36 11.07 -1.84
CA TYR A 179 0.13 10.46 -1.36
C TYR A 179 -0.17 10.88 0.09
N ALA A 180 0.82 10.84 0.99
CA ALA A 180 0.65 11.31 2.36
C ALA A 180 0.22 12.79 2.44
N LEU A 181 0.79 13.66 1.60
CA LEU A 181 0.43 15.07 1.49
C LEU A 181 -1.00 15.25 0.96
N TYR A 182 -1.42 14.46 -0.03
CA TYR A 182 -2.81 14.44 -0.48
C TYR A 182 -3.77 14.02 0.64
N VAL A 183 -3.46 12.97 1.41
CA VAL A 183 -4.28 12.54 2.55
C VAL A 183 -4.35 13.62 3.63
N SER A 184 -3.23 14.32 3.87
CA SER A 184 -3.19 15.49 4.76
C SER A 184 -4.14 16.59 4.28
N ALA A 185 -4.21 16.83 2.97
CA ALA A 185 -5.05 17.87 2.38
C ALA A 185 -6.55 17.59 2.52
N ILE A 186 -6.99 16.36 2.20
CA ILE A 186 -8.41 15.98 2.27
C ILE A 186 -8.92 15.85 3.72
N SER A 187 -8.01 15.72 4.69
CA SER A 187 -8.37 15.66 6.11
C SER A 187 -8.35 17.04 6.78
N GLN A 188 -8.06 18.13 6.06
CA GLN A 188 -8.15 19.48 6.63
C GLN A 188 -9.60 19.92 6.83
N PRO A 189 -9.90 20.67 7.91
CA PRO A 189 -11.22 21.25 8.11
C PRO A 189 -11.56 22.28 7.02
N ASP A 190 -12.84 22.55 6.82
CA ASP A 190 -13.32 23.52 5.82
C ASP A 190 -13.31 24.98 6.29
N ASP A 191 -12.60 25.29 7.37
CA ASP A 191 -12.36 26.68 7.77
C ASP A 191 -11.28 27.36 6.91
N ALA A 192 -11.10 28.68 7.08
CA ALA A 192 -10.16 29.45 6.29
C ALA A 192 -8.70 28.96 6.44
N ASN A 193 -8.31 28.50 7.63
CA ASN A 193 -6.98 28.00 7.89
C ASN A 193 -6.79 26.60 7.29
N GLY A 194 -7.79 25.72 7.44
CA GLY A 194 -7.79 24.39 6.85
C GLY A 194 -7.76 24.42 5.32
N ARG A 195 -8.49 25.35 4.67
CA ARG A 195 -8.37 25.56 3.22
C ARG A 195 -6.96 25.97 2.80
N LYS A 196 -6.32 26.89 3.53
CA LYS A 196 -4.93 27.28 3.26
C LYS A 196 -3.96 26.10 3.41
N GLN A 197 -4.12 25.31 4.47
CA GLN A 197 -3.30 24.12 4.72
C GLN A 197 -3.51 23.05 3.63
N ARG A 198 -4.76 22.87 3.18
CA ARG A 198 -5.11 21.99 2.06
C ARG A 198 -4.39 22.41 0.78
N ASP A 199 -4.45 23.69 0.43
CA ASP A 199 -3.79 24.21 -0.78
C ASP A 199 -2.28 24.04 -0.73
N THR A 200 -1.65 24.34 0.42
CA THR A 200 -0.22 24.10 0.63
C THR A 200 0.14 22.62 0.46
N ALA A 201 -0.61 21.72 1.11
CA ALA A 201 -0.35 20.29 1.03
C ALA A 201 -0.53 19.75 -0.41
N LEU A 202 -1.56 20.19 -1.14
CA LEU A 202 -1.77 19.81 -2.54
C LEU A 202 -0.69 20.38 -3.47
N ALA A 203 -0.19 21.60 -3.21
CA ALA A 203 0.93 22.18 -3.93
C ALA A 203 2.21 21.35 -3.75
N GLU A 204 2.53 21.01 -2.51
CA GLU A 204 3.69 20.16 -2.19
C GLU A 204 3.54 18.74 -2.76
N ALA A 205 2.35 18.15 -2.69
CA ALA A 205 2.08 16.83 -3.26
C ALA A 205 2.37 16.81 -4.77
N ALA A 206 1.90 17.81 -5.50
CA ALA A 206 2.19 17.93 -6.93
C ALA A 206 3.68 18.14 -7.20
N ALA A 207 4.39 18.91 -6.37
CA ALA A 207 5.82 19.10 -6.51
C ALA A 207 6.62 17.80 -6.33
N GLN A 208 6.17 16.90 -5.44
CA GLN A 208 6.79 15.57 -5.31
C GLN A 208 6.68 14.74 -6.59
N ILE A 209 5.48 14.73 -7.21
CA ILE A 209 5.24 14.03 -8.48
C ILE A 209 6.06 14.66 -9.62
N ALA A 210 6.02 15.98 -9.75
CA ALA A 210 6.75 16.72 -10.79
C ALA A 210 8.28 16.56 -10.67
N GLY A 211 8.79 16.34 -9.47
CA GLY A 211 10.22 16.09 -9.23
C GLY A 211 10.69 14.67 -9.57
N ALA A 212 9.80 13.76 -9.97
CA ALA A 212 10.17 12.44 -10.50
C ALA A 212 10.54 12.53 -11.99
N SER A 213 11.26 11.53 -12.53
CA SER A 213 11.57 11.49 -13.97
C SER A 213 10.30 11.36 -14.83
N ALA A 214 10.37 11.72 -16.10
CA ALA A 214 9.24 11.62 -17.02
C ALA A 214 8.72 10.17 -17.17
N GLU A 215 9.61 9.18 -17.09
CA GLU A 215 9.27 7.75 -17.09
C GLU A 215 8.56 7.37 -15.79
N ALA A 216 9.09 7.82 -14.65
CA ALA A 216 8.48 7.56 -13.35
C ALA A 216 7.07 8.16 -13.24
N GLN A 217 6.85 9.36 -13.77
CA GLN A 217 5.54 10.01 -13.80
C GLN A 217 4.48 9.21 -14.58
N LYS A 218 4.89 8.34 -15.53
CA LYS A 218 3.96 7.48 -16.30
C LYS A 218 3.54 6.21 -15.57
N LEU A 219 4.21 5.86 -14.45
CA LEU A 219 3.82 4.70 -13.64
C LEU A 219 2.38 4.86 -13.14
N ALA A 220 1.64 3.74 -13.05
CA ALA A 220 0.23 3.73 -12.68
C ALA A 220 -0.02 4.43 -11.34
N ASP A 221 0.82 4.15 -10.34
CA ASP A 221 0.77 4.75 -9.00
C ASP A 221 0.95 6.28 -9.01
N MET A 222 1.91 6.78 -9.80
CA MET A 222 2.16 8.22 -9.93
C MET A 222 0.99 8.92 -10.61
N ARG A 223 0.45 8.34 -11.68
CA ARG A 223 -0.73 8.87 -12.37
C ARG A 223 -1.93 8.91 -11.43
N ARG A 224 -2.19 7.83 -10.70
CA ARG A 224 -3.28 7.74 -9.72
C ARG A 224 -3.20 8.87 -8.69
N VAL A 225 -2.05 9.07 -8.06
CA VAL A 225 -1.89 10.15 -7.07
C VAL A 225 -2.02 11.53 -7.72
N SER A 226 -1.50 11.72 -8.93
CA SER A 226 -1.70 12.98 -9.67
C SER A 226 -3.18 13.27 -9.93
N ASP A 227 -3.96 12.26 -10.31
CA ASP A 227 -5.39 12.39 -10.56
C ASP A 227 -6.16 12.73 -9.27
N LEU A 228 -5.79 12.10 -8.16
CA LEU A 228 -6.34 12.41 -6.83
C LEU A 228 -6.06 13.87 -6.42
N ILE A 229 -4.83 14.34 -6.61
CA ILE A 229 -4.44 15.73 -6.33
C ILE A 229 -5.23 16.69 -7.21
N ALA A 230 -5.35 16.41 -8.51
CA ALA A 230 -6.10 17.25 -9.45
C ALA A 230 -7.58 17.32 -9.07
N LYS A 231 -8.20 16.19 -8.73
CA LYS A 231 -9.58 16.11 -8.26
C LYS A 231 -9.78 16.93 -6.98
N ALA A 232 -8.91 16.77 -5.99
CA ALA A 232 -9.01 17.51 -4.73
C ALA A 232 -8.93 19.02 -4.92
N ARG A 233 -8.07 19.50 -5.84
CA ARG A 233 -7.99 20.92 -6.20
C ARG A 233 -9.26 21.44 -6.87
N SER A 234 -9.87 20.64 -7.74
CA SER A 234 -11.11 21.05 -8.43
C SER A 234 -12.28 21.25 -7.47
N THR A 235 -12.35 20.48 -6.38
CA THR A 235 -13.38 20.62 -5.34
C THR A 235 -13.18 21.86 -4.48
N THR A 236 -11.95 22.39 -4.36
CA THR A 236 -11.68 23.63 -3.60
C THR A 236 -12.16 24.89 -4.33
N HIS A 237 -12.35 24.82 -5.66
CA HIS A 237 -12.74 25.97 -6.50
C HIS A 237 -14.23 25.98 -6.90
N ALA A 238 -15.03 25.04 -6.40
CA ALA A 238 -16.48 24.97 -6.59
C ALA A 238 -17.21 25.46 -5.33
#